data_AF-A0A7S1WJV2-F1
#
_entry.id   AF-A0A7S1WJV2-F1
#
_cell.length_a   1.000
_cell.length_b   1.000
_cell.length_c   1.000
_cell.angle_alpha   90.00
_cell.angle_beta   90.00
_cell.angle_gamma   90.00
#
_symmetry.space_group_name_H-M   'P 1'
#
loop_
_entity.id
_entity.type
_entity.pdbx_description
1 polymer ?
#
loop_
_entity_poly.entity_id
_entity_poly.type
_entity_poly.pdbx_seq_one_letter_code
_entity_poly.pdbx_strand_id
1 'polypeptide(L)'
;NRKAHFTAGSNTRRTIMSAPLSKDLRSKYNVRAVPIRRDDEVMIMRGHYHDREGKVTQVYRKKWRIHVERVTRDKVNGQTVPVGIAPSKVVITKLKLDKDRKALLDRKGGKAQKGKYSDKDTES
;
A
#
# COMPACT_ATOMS: atom_id res chain seq x y z
N ASN A 1 -9.61 -18.63 -13.46
CA ASN A 1 -8.45 -17.81 -13.91
C ASN A 1 -7.26 -17.88 -12.93
N ARG A 2 -6.74 -19.07 -12.64
CA ARG A 2 -5.67 -19.32 -11.64
C ARG A 2 -4.26 -19.22 -12.25
N LYS A 3 -4.10 -19.78 -13.46
CA LYS A 3 -2.84 -19.77 -14.22
C LYS A 3 -2.35 -18.35 -14.42
N ALA A 4 -3.19 -17.46 -14.97
CA ALA A 4 -2.85 -16.05 -15.21
C ALA A 4 -2.36 -15.31 -13.95
N HIS A 5 -2.96 -15.58 -12.78
CA HIS A 5 -2.52 -14.97 -11.52
C HIS A 5 -1.11 -15.43 -11.14
N PHE A 6 -0.87 -16.74 -11.06
CA PHE A 6 0.42 -17.26 -10.59
C PHE A 6 1.56 -17.11 -11.60
N THR A 7 1.26 -17.07 -12.90
CA THR A 7 2.25 -16.86 -13.97
C THR A 7 2.37 -15.39 -14.41
N ALA A 8 1.68 -14.46 -13.76
CA ALA A 8 1.74 -13.03 -14.09
C ALA A 8 3.18 -12.48 -14.04
N GLY A 9 3.55 -11.64 -15.01
CA GLY A 9 4.80 -10.88 -15.00
C GLY A 9 4.81 -9.75 -13.97
N SER A 10 6.00 -9.25 -13.61
CA SER A 10 6.19 -8.30 -12.49
C SER A 10 5.33 -7.03 -12.58
N ASN A 11 5.18 -6.46 -13.79
CA ASN A 11 4.36 -5.27 -13.98
C ASN A 11 2.87 -5.54 -13.71
N THR A 12 2.35 -6.69 -14.19
CA THR A 12 0.98 -7.13 -13.89
C THR A 12 0.81 -7.40 -12.40
N ARG A 13 1.80 -8.02 -11.74
CA ARG A 13 1.76 -8.24 -10.28
C ARG A 13 1.70 -6.95 -9.50
N ARG A 14 2.39 -5.88 -9.95
CA ARG A 14 2.31 -4.54 -9.32
C ARG A 14 0.86 -4.05 -9.29
N THR A 15 0.12 -4.17 -10.39
CA THR A 15 -1.28 -3.71 -10.46
C THR A 15 -2.19 -4.58 -9.59
N ILE A 16 -2.00 -5.90 -9.61
CA ILE A 16 -2.77 -6.84 -8.78
C ILE A 16 -2.51 -6.58 -7.29
N MET A 17 -1.27 -6.27 -6.91
CA MET A 17 -0.88 -5.88 -5.55
C MET A 17 -1.24 -4.42 -5.23
N SER A 18 -2.51 -4.08 -5.38
CA SER A 18 -3.07 -2.79 -4.95
C SER A 18 -3.63 -2.88 -3.53
N ALA A 19 -3.59 -1.75 -2.81
CA ALA A 19 -4.21 -1.59 -1.50
C ALA A 19 -5.23 -0.44 -1.53
N PRO A 20 -6.34 -0.55 -0.77
CA PRO A 20 -7.30 0.54 -0.60
C PRO A 20 -6.66 1.75 0.09
N LEU A 21 -7.09 2.96 -0.30
CA LEU A 21 -6.75 4.19 0.40
C LEU A 21 -7.65 4.39 1.64
N SER A 22 -7.15 5.14 2.63
CA SER A 22 -7.94 5.63 3.77
C SER A 22 -9.08 6.54 3.30
N LYS A 23 -10.07 6.79 4.17
CA LYS A 23 -11.21 7.66 3.82
C LYS A 23 -10.75 9.06 3.43
N ASP A 24 -9.78 9.62 4.15
CA ASP A 24 -9.27 10.97 3.90
C ASP A 24 -8.55 11.06 2.55
N LEU A 25 -7.70 10.07 2.23
CA LEU A 25 -7.03 9.99 0.94
C LEU A 25 -8.00 9.73 -0.21
N ARG A 26 -9.08 8.97 0.02
CA ARG A 26 -10.15 8.78 -0.99
C ARG A 26 -10.87 10.09 -1.26
N SER A 27 -11.20 10.86 -0.23
CA SER A 27 -11.85 12.16 -0.40
C SER A 27 -10.93 13.17 -1.10
N LYS A 28 -9.62 13.16 -0.77
CA LYS A 28 -8.63 14.06 -1.38
C LYS A 28 -8.37 13.75 -2.86
N TYR A 29 -8.16 12.48 -3.20
CA TYR A 29 -7.74 12.09 -4.55
C TYR A 29 -8.86 11.49 -5.42
N ASN A 30 -10.04 11.22 -4.86
CA ASN A 30 -11.14 10.51 -5.52
C ASN A 30 -10.74 9.14 -6.09
N VAL A 31 -9.77 8.47 -5.47
CA VAL A 31 -9.26 7.15 -5.91
C VAL A 31 -9.50 6.10 -4.83
N ARG A 32 -10.12 4.97 -5.20
CA ARG A 32 -10.41 3.88 -4.25
C ARG A 32 -9.16 3.11 -3.78
N ALA A 33 -8.23 2.84 -4.69
CA ALA A 33 -7.05 2.00 -4.44
C ALA A 33 -5.91 2.27 -5.42
N VAL A 34 -4.67 2.05 -4.96
CA VAL A 34 -3.45 2.22 -5.75
C VAL A 34 -2.46 1.06 -5.52
N PRO A 35 -1.56 0.77 -6.48
CA PRO A 35 -0.45 -0.14 -6.26
C PRO A 35 0.43 0.30 -5.09
N ILE A 36 0.65 -0.61 -4.14
CA ILE A 36 1.46 -0.36 -2.95
C ILE A 36 2.94 -0.20 -3.32
N ARG A 37 3.62 0.75 -2.70
CA ARG A 37 5.05 1.03 -2.88
C ARG A 37 5.78 0.92 -1.54
N ARG A 38 7.11 0.81 -1.63
CA ARG A 38 7.99 1.04 -0.48
C ARG A 38 7.79 2.48 -0.02
N ASP A 39 7.87 2.68 1.28
CA ASP A 39 7.71 3.96 1.98
C ASP A 39 6.29 4.53 2.01
N ASP A 40 5.28 3.80 1.54
CA ASP A 40 3.89 4.12 1.93
C ASP A 40 3.68 3.73 3.40
N GLU A 41 2.92 4.53 4.15
CA GLU A 41 2.44 4.15 5.48
C GLU A 41 1.11 3.40 5.35
N VAL A 42 0.98 2.31 6.09
CA VAL A 42 -0.20 1.45 6.05
C VAL A 42 -0.66 1.06 7.44
N MET A 43 -1.97 0.92 7.57
CA MET A 43 -2.63 0.29 8.71
C MET A 43 -3.12 -1.10 8.31
N ILE A 44 -2.86 -2.10 9.15
CA ILE A 44 -3.31 -3.49 8.91
C ILE A 44 -4.75 -3.63 9.39
N MET A 45 -5.66 -4.03 8.50
CA MET A 45 -7.09 -4.13 8.80
C MET A 45 -7.53 -5.53 9.25
N ARG A 46 -6.80 -6.57 8.85
CA ARG A 46 -7.22 -7.97 9.05
C ARG A 46 -6.04 -8.88 9.39
N GLY A 47 -6.28 -9.82 10.31
CA GLY A 47 -5.32 -10.85 10.71
C GLY A 47 -4.76 -10.59 12.12
N HIS A 48 -3.75 -11.37 12.52
CA HIS A 48 -3.19 -11.29 13.87
C HIS A 48 -2.59 -9.93 14.22
N TYR A 49 -2.05 -9.22 13.22
CA TYR A 49 -1.40 -7.92 13.38
C TYR A 49 -2.33 -6.74 13.03
N HIS A 50 -3.65 -6.90 13.16
CA HIS A 50 -4.61 -5.82 12.91
C HIS A 50 -4.37 -4.62 13.84
N ASP A 51 -4.82 -3.44 13.41
CA ASP A 51 -4.70 -2.14 14.08
C ASP A 51 -3.27 -1.68 14.35
N ARG A 52 -2.28 -2.39 13.80
CA ARG A 52 -0.90 -1.93 13.74
C ARG A 52 -0.68 -1.10 12.49
N GLU A 53 0.05 -0.02 12.68
CA GLU A 53 0.50 0.87 11.61
C GLU A 53 2.00 0.75 11.42
N GLY A 54 2.45 1.02 10.19
CA GLY A 54 3.86 1.10 9.91
C GLY A 54 4.14 1.40 8.46
N LYS A 55 5.41 1.74 8.21
CA LYS A 55 5.92 2.00 6.88
C LYS A 55 6.19 0.70 6.13
N VAL A 56 5.88 0.65 4.84
CA VAL A 56 6.19 -0.52 4.01
C VAL A 56 7.69 -0.53 3.69
N THR A 57 8.41 -1.52 4.20
CA THR A 57 9.85 -1.68 3.99
C THR A 57 10.16 -2.39 2.68
N GLN A 58 9.36 -3.39 2.31
CA GLN A 58 9.57 -4.18 1.10
C GLN A 58 8.27 -4.70 0.50
N VAL A 59 8.19 -4.67 -0.84
CA VAL A 59 7.09 -5.27 -1.61
C VAL A 59 7.61 -6.52 -2.33
N TYR A 60 7.27 -7.70 -1.81
CA TYR A 60 7.73 -8.97 -2.36
C TYR A 60 6.72 -9.57 -3.36
N ARG A 61 6.81 -9.11 -4.61
CA ARG A 61 5.90 -9.50 -5.71
C ARG A 61 5.96 -10.99 -6.07
N LYS A 62 7.06 -11.71 -5.80
CA LYS A 62 7.15 -13.15 -6.06
C LYS A 62 6.17 -13.94 -5.19
N LYS A 63 6.04 -13.55 -3.91
CA LYS A 63 5.21 -14.20 -2.89
C LYS A 63 3.87 -13.51 -2.63
N TRP A 64 3.56 -12.42 -3.33
CA TRP A 64 2.33 -11.65 -3.13
C TRP A 64 2.19 -11.10 -1.69
N ARG A 65 3.31 -10.63 -1.12
CA ARG A 65 3.37 -10.13 0.26
C ARG A 65 4.08 -8.78 0.34
N ILE A 66 3.72 -8.01 1.34
CA ILE A 66 4.41 -6.80 1.79
C ILE A 66 5.00 -7.05 3.18
N HIS A 67 6.09 -6.37 3.48
CA HIS A 67 6.66 -6.28 4.81
C HIS A 67 6.45 -4.88 5.34
N VAL A 68 5.94 -4.81 6.57
CA VAL A 68 5.63 -3.58 7.29
C VAL A 68 6.61 -3.47 8.45
N GLU A 69 7.10 -2.27 8.70
CA GLU A 69 8.00 -1.98 9.81
C GLU A 69 7.37 -2.38 11.14
N ARG A 70 8.18 -2.86 12.09
CA ARG A 70 7.74 -3.32 13.43
C ARG A 70 6.76 -4.51 13.43
N VAL A 71 6.45 -5.07 12.26
CA VAL A 71 5.67 -6.31 12.11
C VAL A 71 6.61 -7.47 11.84
N THR A 72 7.26 -7.92 12.92
CA THR A 72 8.23 -9.02 12.94
C THR A 72 7.74 -10.19 13.80
N ARG A 73 8.43 -11.31 13.69
CA ARG A 73 8.34 -12.45 14.60
C ARG A 73 9.75 -12.94 14.92
N ASP A 74 9.91 -13.52 16.10
CA ASP A 74 11.18 -14.09 16.51
C ASP A 74 11.26 -15.56 16.09
N LYS A 75 12.45 -15.97 15.66
CA LYS A 75 12.78 -17.38 15.47
C LYS A 75 13.34 -17.96 16.78
N VAL A 76 13.34 -19.28 16.88
CA VAL A 76 13.95 -20.02 18.00
C VAL A 76 15.43 -19.66 18.20
N ASN A 77 16.13 -19.27 17.13
CA ASN A 77 17.53 -18.84 17.19
C ASN A 77 17.73 -17.36 17.59
N GLY A 78 16.68 -16.68 18.07
CA GLY A 78 16.74 -15.27 18.52
C GLY A 78 16.73 -14.22 17.42
N GLN A 79 16.78 -14.61 16.14
CA GLN A 79 16.72 -13.65 15.03
C GLN A 79 15.27 -13.20 14.76
N THR A 80 15.06 -11.89 14.62
CA THR A 80 13.78 -11.30 14.18
C THR A 80 13.64 -11.41 12.66
N VAL A 81 12.45 -11.76 12.18
CA VAL A 81 12.13 -11.76 10.74
C VAL A 81 10.83 -11.04 10.44
N PRO A 82 10.75 -10.30 9.32
CA PRO A 82 9.53 -9.59 8.96
C PRO A 82 8.43 -10.58 8.57
N VAL A 83 7.22 -10.32 9.03
CA VAL A 83 6.04 -11.10 8.65
C VAL A 83 5.49 -10.57 7.34
N GLY A 84 5.11 -11.49 6.44
CA GLY A 84 4.50 -11.14 5.16
C GLY A 84 3.00 -10.90 5.29
N ILE A 85 2.54 -9.70 5.00
CA ILE A 85 1.13 -9.33 4.98
C ILE A 85 0.64 -9.24 3.52
N ALA A 86 -0.63 -9.57 3.27
CA ALA A 86 -1.22 -9.40 1.94
C ALA A 86 -1.67 -7.94 1.75
N PRO A 87 -1.41 -7.29 0.59
CA PRO A 87 -1.76 -5.88 0.38
C PRO A 87 -3.27 -5.61 0.42
N SER A 88 -4.12 -6.60 0.15
CA SER A 88 -5.57 -6.46 0.27
C SER A 88 -6.07 -6.41 1.72
N LYS A 89 -5.22 -6.74 2.70
CA LYS A 89 -5.54 -6.71 4.13
C LYS A 89 -5.06 -5.44 4.83
N VAL A 90 -4.53 -4.48 4.08
CA VAL A 90 -4.05 -3.20 4.62
C VAL A 90 -4.78 -2.04 3.96
N VAL A 91 -4.78 -0.90 4.64
CA VAL A 91 -5.24 0.39 4.10
C VAL A 91 -4.06 1.35 4.12
N ILE A 92 -3.86 2.08 3.04
CA ILE A 92 -2.81 3.10 2.97
C ILE A 92 -3.29 4.34 3.71
N THR A 93 -2.50 4.79 4.68
CA THR A 93 -2.77 5.99 5.50
C THR A 93 -2.02 7.20 4.98
N LYS A 94 -0.76 7.03 4.54
CA LYS A 94 0.03 8.06 3.86
C LYS A 94 0.71 7.51 2.61
N LEU A 95 0.72 8.32 1.55
CA LEU A 95 1.29 7.96 0.25
C LEU A 95 2.68 8.59 0.08
N LYS A 96 3.65 7.80 -0.40
CA LYS A 96 4.92 8.35 -0.87
C LYS A 96 4.74 8.99 -2.25
N LEU A 97 4.58 10.32 -2.31
CA LEU A 97 4.33 11.03 -3.56
C LEU A 97 5.62 11.29 -4.34
N ASP A 98 5.67 10.78 -5.57
CA ASP A 98 6.62 11.18 -6.62
C ASP A 98 5.87 11.70 -7.84
N LYS A 99 6.59 12.26 -8.82
CA LYS A 99 6.00 12.81 -10.06
C LYS A 99 5.04 11.82 -10.74
N ASP A 100 5.46 10.56 -10.83
CA ASP A 100 4.67 9.50 -11.48
C ASP A 100 3.46 9.07 -10.66
N ARG A 101 3.54 9.09 -9.33
CA ARG A 101 2.43 8.73 -8.44
C ARG A 101 1.37 9.81 -8.46
N LYS A 102 1.75 11.09 -8.47
CA LYS A 102 0.84 12.22 -8.67
C LYS A 102 0.10 12.06 -10.01
N ALA A 103 0.84 11.89 -11.10
CA ALA A 103 0.24 11.66 -12.43
C ALA A 103 -0.67 10.41 -12.47
N LEU A 104 -0.33 9.34 -11.74
CA LEU A 104 -1.18 8.16 -11.62
C LEU A 104 -2.48 8.44 -10.88
N LEU A 105 -2.42 9.20 -9.78
CA LEU A 105 -3.59 9.59 -9.00
C LEU A 105 -4.49 10.50 -9.83
N ASP A 106 -3.93 11.50 -10.50
CA ASP A 106 -4.69 12.43 -11.35
C ASP A 106 -5.39 11.68 -12.50
N ARG A 107 -4.68 10.75 -13.14
CA ARG A 107 -5.28 9.90 -14.19
C ARG A 107 -6.40 8.99 -13.66
N LYS A 108 -6.29 8.47 -12.44
CA LYS A 108 -7.30 7.57 -11.85
C LYS A 108 -8.48 8.30 -11.22
N GLY A 109 -8.26 9.47 -10.63
CA GLY A 109 -9.26 10.26 -9.92
C GLY A 109 -10.23 10.98 -10.86
N GLY A 110 -9.90 11.03 -12.16
CA GLY A 110 -10.64 11.81 -13.15
C GLY A 110 -10.48 13.31 -12.92
N LYS A 111 -11.25 14.14 -13.66
CA LYS A 111 -11.39 15.57 -13.35
C LYS A 111 -12.24 15.78 -12.09
N ALA A 112 -11.81 15.22 -10.95
CA ALA A 112 -12.45 15.52 -9.68
C ALA A 112 -12.13 16.98 -9.31
N GLN A 113 -13.16 17.76 -9.00
CA GLN A 113 -13.00 19.10 -8.44
C GLN A 113 -12.05 18.99 -7.23
N LYS A 114 -11.01 19.84 -7.20
CA LYS A 114 -10.11 19.98 -6.05
C LYS A 114 -10.97 20.18 -4.79
N GLY A 115 -11.20 19.11 -4.04
CA GLY A 115 -11.87 19.17 -2.74
C GLY A 115 -11.03 20.01 -1.77
N LYS A 116 -11.71 20.57 -0.75
CA LYS A 116 -11.29 21.60 0.23
C LYS A 116 -9.92 21.48 0.94
N TYR A 117 -9.09 20.48 0.65
CA TYR A 117 -7.79 20.29 1.32
C TYR A 117 -6.64 20.72 0.42
N SER A 118 -5.90 21.73 0.88
CA SER A 118 -4.78 22.36 0.19
C SER A 118 -3.48 21.56 0.30
N ASP A 119 -2.49 21.87 -0.53
CA ASP A 119 -1.16 21.21 -0.55
C ASP A 119 -0.40 21.26 0.79
N LYS A 120 -0.82 22.10 1.75
CA LYS A 120 -0.15 22.30 3.05
C LYS A 120 -0.17 21.09 3.99
N ASP A 121 -1.07 20.13 3.80
CA ASP A 121 -1.15 18.92 4.65
C ASP A 121 -0.22 17.79 4.17
N THR A 122 0.73 18.10 3.29
CA THR A 122 1.56 17.10 2.58
C THR A 122 3.00 17.03 3.13
N GLU A 123 3.36 17.92 4.06
CA GLU A 123 4.66 17.91 4.74
C GLU A 123 4.43 18.11 6.24
N SER A 124 4.25 17.00 6.96
CA SER A 124 4.41 16.87 8.41
C SER A 124 4.67 15.41 8.76
#